data_AF-A0A2V9M8Y9-F1
#
_entry.id   AF-A0A2V9M8Y9-F1
#
_cell.length_a   1.000
_cell.length_b   1.000
_cell.length_c   1.000
_cell.angle_alpha   90.00
_cell.angle_beta   90.00
_cell.angle_gamma   90.00
#
_symmetry.space_group_name_H-M   'P 1'
#
loop_
_entity.id
_entity.type
_entity.pdbx_description
1 polymer ?
#
loop_
_entity_poly.entity_id
_entity_poly.type
_entity_poly.pdbx_seq_one_letter_code
_entity_poly.pdbx_strand_id
1 'polypeptide(L)'
;MKFVKKTRCHRLGKGHCSAGQCWNRLRQILTQAGRHCQVSSMVDLGFRSAYYPSDTRNSSKKALLGLSWMIGKTGPTELIRDANEHLMSKAQESTKHHDCLLGMDQPITRRDFLNAGLLGVGATLLHPSAPIQLIGKEDPWDGYGAVGDYANSSGNTQEVIRVGHEIRNGRYDHLPPNALDTGESFDLVVIGGGMSGLGAAYYFKKAKKPSWKCLILENHPIFGGESKRNEFLVNGQRLIGPQGANEFDIPAKPGEQGYELYAELALPREFEYSRLDPKFGKLQFDRTNYGFQLWVDEAGSFGTFFSQGSHGVKPQWVRDLWGKRLKEAPFSERIKQDFLTWKYGRKRYYDREDFEHWLDTMTYKHYLEKVMGLSFEVTRYVDPVLAAAVGLGSDAISAYTAFQVAMPGFQGFSTDPYYAPKWEDLSLFTWHSFPGGNDGFARFLLKTLIPGAIEGAATFADTLNGRVNFKALDQPENDICMRVGATAVRVEHERLPEKSEHVWITYVKDRQVYRLKARGVVMAGCRKTIAMLIASSSILQCWW
;
A
#
# COMPACT_ATOMS: atom_id res chain seq x y z
N MET A 1 12.57 -6.83 56.87
CA MET A 1 12.10 -5.42 56.90
C MET A 1 11.06 -5.25 55.78
N LYS A 2 9.78 -5.58 55.98
CA LYS A 2 8.68 -4.70 56.43
C LYS A 2 8.84 -3.23 55.99
N PHE A 3 8.01 -2.77 55.04
CA PHE A 3 6.83 -1.98 55.37
C PHE A 3 5.81 -1.94 54.22
N VAL A 4 4.59 -2.38 54.56
CA VAL A 4 3.34 -2.14 53.85
C VAL A 4 2.75 -0.83 54.40
N LYS A 5 2.23 0.07 53.56
CA LYS A 5 1.18 1.01 53.96
C LYS A 5 0.14 1.19 52.84
N LYS A 6 -1.06 0.70 53.14
CA LYS A 6 -2.33 1.13 52.53
C LYS A 6 -2.61 2.59 52.89
N THR A 7 -3.20 3.35 51.97
CA THR A 7 -4.20 4.36 52.34
C THR A 7 -5.23 4.50 51.22
N ARG A 8 -6.51 4.46 51.62
CA ARG A 8 -7.70 4.59 50.77
C ARG A 8 -8.08 6.08 50.62
N CYS A 9 -8.47 6.43 49.40
CA CYS A 9 -9.66 7.22 49.02
C CYS A 9 -9.91 8.61 49.65
N HIS A 10 -9.80 9.65 48.82
CA HIS A 10 -10.82 10.70 48.74
C HIS A 10 -11.26 10.90 47.29
N ARG A 11 -12.57 10.75 47.07
CA ARG A 11 -13.32 11.14 45.87
C ARG A 11 -13.35 12.66 45.75
N LEU A 12 -13.12 13.17 44.54
CA LEU A 12 -13.88 14.26 43.91
C LEU A 12 -13.77 14.05 42.39
N GLY A 13 -14.93 13.94 41.72
CA GLY A 13 -15.05 13.37 40.38
C GLY A 13 -14.84 14.35 39.23
N LYS A 14 -14.37 13.81 38.10
CA LYS A 14 -14.66 14.30 36.74
C LYS A 14 -14.86 13.07 35.86
N GLY A 15 -16.10 12.87 35.42
CA GLY A 15 -16.53 11.70 34.67
C GLY A 15 -15.90 11.63 33.28
N HIS A 16 -15.33 10.48 32.97
CA HIS A 16 -15.05 10.05 31.61
C HIS A 16 -16.38 9.71 30.92
N CYS A 17 -16.65 10.34 29.78
CA CYS A 17 -17.78 9.98 28.93
C CYS A 17 -17.37 8.77 28.09
N SER A 18 -17.91 7.60 28.40
CA SER A 18 -17.70 6.40 27.57
C SER A 18 -18.55 6.51 26.30
N ALA A 19 -18.06 5.97 25.18
CA ALA A 19 -18.75 5.98 23.88
C ALA A 19 -20.21 5.46 23.93
N GLY A 20 -20.56 4.64 24.93
CA GLY A 20 -21.94 4.18 25.18
C GLY A 20 -22.91 5.27 25.68
N GLN A 21 -22.42 6.33 26.34
CA GLN A 21 -23.27 7.42 26.84
C GLN A 21 -23.65 8.43 25.75
N CYS A 22 -22.78 8.65 24.75
CA CYS A 22 -23.14 9.44 23.55
C CYS A 22 -24.24 8.76 22.73
N TRP A 23 -24.22 7.43 22.63
CA TRP A 23 -25.24 6.66 21.93
C TRP A 23 -26.62 6.73 22.58
N ASN A 24 -26.69 6.67 23.91
CA ASN A 24 -27.98 6.81 24.62
C ASN A 24 -28.57 8.22 24.53
N ARG A 25 -27.71 9.26 24.45
CA ARG A 25 -28.15 10.65 24.24
C ARG A 25 -28.69 10.88 22.83
N LEU A 26 -28.06 10.29 21.81
CA LEU A 26 -28.55 10.32 20.43
C LEU A 26 -29.89 9.58 20.31
N ARG A 27 -30.05 8.44 21.00
CA ARG A 27 -31.30 7.68 21.05
C ARG A 27 -32.43 8.48 21.73
N GLN A 28 -32.16 9.18 22.84
CA GLN A 28 -33.15 10.03 23.51
C GLN A 28 -33.59 11.23 22.63
N ILE A 29 -32.66 11.87 21.93
CA ILE A 29 -32.95 12.98 21.01
C ILE A 29 -33.83 12.50 19.84
N LEU A 30 -33.57 11.30 19.30
CA LEU A 30 -34.34 10.72 18.20
C LEU A 30 -35.69 10.15 18.64
N THR A 31 -35.87 9.81 19.92
CA THR A 31 -37.17 9.34 20.44
C THR A 31 -38.11 10.51 20.77
N GLN A 32 -37.58 11.71 21.03
CA GLN A 32 -38.39 12.93 21.24
C GLN A 32 -38.89 13.56 19.93
N ALA A 33 -38.27 13.25 18.79
CA ALA A 33 -38.74 13.64 17.46
C ALA A 33 -39.61 12.52 16.87
N GLY A 34 -40.88 12.43 17.28
CA GLY A 34 -41.81 11.37 16.90
C GLY A 34 -42.04 11.19 15.40
N ARG A 35 -41.14 10.49 14.71
CA ARG A 35 -41.32 9.97 13.35
C ARG A 35 -40.75 8.56 13.25
N HIS A 36 -41.64 7.58 13.14
CA HIS A 36 -41.28 6.22 12.75
C HIS A 36 -40.80 6.21 11.30
N CYS A 37 -39.51 5.95 11.07
CA CYS A 37 -39.00 5.54 9.77
C CYS A 37 -37.77 4.64 9.97
N GLN A 38 -37.71 3.50 9.26
CA GLN A 38 -36.64 2.50 9.35
C GLN A 38 -35.27 3.12 9.03
N VAL A 39 -34.34 3.12 10.00
CA VAL A 39 -33.01 3.73 9.88
C VAL A 39 -31.93 2.74 9.38
N SER A 40 -32.26 1.48 9.07
CA SER A 40 -31.22 0.55 8.59
C SER A 40 -30.83 0.75 7.12
N SER A 41 -31.59 1.48 6.31
CA SER A 41 -31.31 1.62 4.86
C SER A 41 -30.54 2.89 4.47
N MET A 42 -30.52 3.94 5.32
CA MET A 42 -29.87 5.22 4.96
C MET A 42 -28.36 5.25 5.28
N VAL A 43 -27.89 4.42 6.23
CA VAL A 43 -26.45 4.33 6.55
C VAL A 43 -25.69 3.56 5.45
N ASP A 44 -26.32 2.55 4.83
CA ASP A 44 -25.74 1.81 3.70
C ASP A 44 -25.65 2.64 2.41
N LEU A 45 -26.58 3.56 2.18
CA LEU A 45 -26.57 4.46 1.02
C LEU A 45 -25.54 5.60 1.16
N GLY A 46 -25.35 6.13 2.37
CA GLY A 46 -24.37 7.18 2.64
C GLY A 46 -22.91 6.73 2.52
N PHE A 47 -22.60 5.48 2.86
CA PHE A 47 -21.25 4.92 2.69
C PHE A 47 -20.89 4.61 1.23
N ARG A 48 -21.88 4.28 0.39
CA ARG A 48 -21.65 4.02 -1.04
C ARG A 48 -21.50 5.30 -1.89
N SER A 49 -22.17 6.40 -1.55
CA SER A 49 -22.13 7.63 -2.36
C SER A 49 -20.90 8.51 -2.09
N ALA A 50 -20.22 8.35 -0.95
CA ALA A 50 -19.08 9.18 -0.57
C ALA A 50 -17.77 8.82 -1.30
N TYR A 51 -17.71 7.68 -1.99
CA TYR A 51 -16.47 7.21 -2.61
C TYR A 51 -16.52 6.95 -4.13
N TYR A 52 -17.68 6.82 -4.77
CA TYR A 52 -17.82 6.87 -6.24
C TYR A 52 -19.24 7.32 -6.66
N PRO A 53 -19.39 8.19 -7.68
CA PRO A 53 -20.70 8.51 -8.24
C PRO A 53 -21.22 7.31 -9.05
N SER A 54 -22.38 6.77 -8.65
CA SER A 54 -23.05 5.70 -9.39
C SER A 54 -23.97 6.29 -10.48
N ASP A 55 -23.99 5.61 -11.62
CA ASP A 55 -24.71 5.93 -12.86
C ASP A 55 -26.21 6.20 -12.60
N THR A 56 -26.62 7.47 -12.72
CA THR A 56 -27.96 7.99 -12.38
C THR A 56 -29.03 7.70 -13.45
N ARG A 57 -28.73 6.90 -14.47
CA ARG A 57 -29.67 6.63 -15.58
C ARG A 57 -30.95 5.88 -15.18
N ASN A 58 -30.96 5.15 -14.06
CA ASN A 58 -32.10 4.31 -13.67
C ASN A 58 -33.08 4.94 -12.68
N SER A 59 -32.71 6.03 -11.99
CA SER A 59 -33.60 6.78 -11.09
C SER A 59 -34.52 7.73 -11.85
N SER A 60 -34.07 8.27 -12.99
CA SER A 60 -34.84 9.21 -13.83
C SER A 60 -36.07 8.58 -14.50
N LYS A 61 -36.03 7.29 -14.83
CA LYS A 61 -37.16 6.58 -15.46
C LYS A 61 -38.31 6.28 -14.49
N LYS A 62 -38.03 6.13 -13.19
CA LYS A 62 -39.08 5.90 -12.17
C LYS A 62 -39.82 7.18 -11.78
N ALA A 63 -39.18 8.35 -11.89
CA ALA A 63 -39.83 9.65 -11.65
C ALA A 63 -40.79 10.05 -12.79
N LEU A 64 -40.49 9.66 -14.04
CA LEU A 64 -41.32 9.97 -15.22
C LEU A 64 -42.65 9.19 -15.26
N LEU A 65 -42.72 7.99 -14.67
CA LEU A 65 -43.96 7.20 -14.61
C LEU A 65 -44.91 7.62 -13.48
N GLY A 66 -44.44 8.38 -12.49
CA GLY A 66 -45.24 8.85 -11.35
C GLY A 66 -46.01 10.16 -11.59
N LEU A 67 -45.65 10.93 -12.62
CA LEU A 67 -46.29 12.23 -12.91
C LEU A 67 -47.48 12.16 -13.87
N SER A 68 -47.79 11.00 -14.45
CA SER A 68 -48.87 10.88 -15.44
C SER A 68 -50.27 10.71 -14.82
N TRP A 69 -50.43 10.75 -13.50
CA TRP A 69 -51.72 10.52 -12.83
C TRP A 69 -52.33 11.76 -12.15
N MET A 70 -51.82 12.98 -12.41
CA MET A 70 -52.29 14.17 -11.68
C MET A 70 -52.61 15.43 -12.48
N ILE A 71 -52.63 15.41 -13.82
CA ILE A 71 -53.01 16.62 -14.58
C ILE A 71 -53.95 16.25 -15.73
N GLY A 72 -55.24 16.38 -15.44
CA GLY A 72 -56.29 16.47 -16.46
C GLY A 72 -56.37 17.90 -17.00
N LYS A 73 -56.42 17.99 -18.34
CA LYS A 73 -56.95 19.07 -19.19
C LYS A 73 -56.37 20.50 -19.05
N THR A 74 -55.99 21.02 -20.22
CA THR A 74 -55.61 22.41 -20.59
C THR A 74 -54.19 22.86 -20.22
N GLY A 75 -53.39 23.18 -21.25
CA GLY A 75 -51.95 23.44 -21.15
C GLY A 75 -51.56 24.91 -20.96
N PRO A 76 -50.26 25.13 -20.72
CA PRO A 76 -49.51 26.15 -21.45
C PRO A 76 -48.22 25.56 -22.03
N THR A 77 -48.13 25.51 -23.36
CA THR A 77 -47.07 24.82 -24.13
C THR A 77 -45.71 25.54 -24.10
N GLU A 78 -45.64 26.79 -23.64
CA GLU A 78 -44.40 27.57 -23.60
C GLU A 78 -43.59 27.35 -22.31
N LEU A 79 -44.25 27.24 -21.15
CA LEU A 79 -43.60 26.96 -19.86
C LEU A 79 -42.91 25.57 -19.83
N ILE A 80 -43.45 24.60 -20.57
CA ILE A 80 -42.87 23.26 -20.70
C ILE A 80 -41.64 23.27 -21.63
N ARG A 81 -41.64 24.13 -22.66
CA ARG A 81 -40.50 24.24 -23.59
C ARG A 81 -39.30 24.88 -22.91
N ASP A 82 -39.49 25.98 -22.21
CA ASP A 82 -38.41 26.68 -21.50
C ASP A 82 -37.84 25.85 -20.34
N ALA A 83 -38.70 25.10 -19.64
CA ALA A 83 -38.25 24.15 -18.62
C ALA A 83 -37.43 23.00 -19.23
N ASN A 84 -37.81 22.49 -20.40
CA ASN A 84 -37.06 21.45 -21.09
C ASN A 84 -35.72 21.96 -21.65
N GLU A 85 -35.66 23.17 -22.21
CA GLU A 85 -34.40 23.77 -22.69
C GLU A 85 -33.44 24.03 -21.53
N HIS A 86 -33.94 24.52 -20.39
CA HIS A 86 -33.12 24.73 -19.19
C HIS A 86 -32.64 23.42 -18.55
N LEU A 87 -33.46 22.36 -18.58
CA LEU A 87 -33.06 21.02 -18.11
C LEU A 87 -32.04 20.36 -19.05
N MET A 88 -32.16 20.55 -20.36
CA MET A 88 -31.20 20.04 -21.34
C MET A 88 -29.85 20.77 -21.25
N SER A 89 -29.85 22.09 -21.03
CA SER A 89 -28.62 22.87 -20.79
C SER A 89 -27.90 22.40 -19.52
N LYS A 90 -28.63 22.17 -18.42
CA LYS A 90 -28.04 21.62 -17.18
C LYS A 90 -27.54 20.20 -17.33
N ALA A 91 -28.22 19.37 -18.13
CA ALA A 91 -27.74 18.03 -18.44
C ALA A 91 -26.43 18.06 -19.25
N GLN A 92 -26.30 19.02 -20.18
CA GLN A 92 -25.09 19.24 -20.98
C GLN A 92 -23.90 19.81 -20.18
N GLU A 93 -24.17 20.68 -19.20
CA GLU A 93 -23.15 21.15 -18.25
C GLU A 93 -22.70 20.03 -17.30
N SER A 94 -23.64 19.22 -16.83
CA SER A 94 -23.36 18.06 -15.99
C SER A 94 -22.51 17.00 -16.71
N THR A 95 -22.78 16.73 -18.00
CA THR A 95 -21.95 15.81 -18.79
C THR A 95 -20.58 16.39 -19.08
N LYS A 96 -20.45 17.68 -19.43
CA LYS A 96 -19.12 18.30 -19.59
C LYS A 96 -18.27 18.26 -18.33
N HIS A 97 -18.87 18.45 -17.16
CA HIS A 97 -18.17 18.34 -15.89
C HIS A 97 -17.76 16.88 -15.59
N HIS A 98 -18.59 15.90 -15.95
CA HIS A 98 -18.24 14.49 -15.82
C HIS A 98 -17.13 14.08 -16.81
N ASP A 99 -17.20 14.56 -18.04
CA ASP A 99 -16.21 14.29 -19.08
C ASP A 99 -14.84 14.89 -18.71
N CYS A 100 -14.83 16.09 -18.12
CA CYS A 100 -13.62 16.71 -17.55
C CYS A 100 -13.05 15.89 -16.38
N LEU A 101 -13.89 15.41 -15.46
CA LEU A 101 -13.46 14.54 -14.35
C LEU A 101 -12.93 13.18 -14.82
N LEU A 102 -13.44 12.68 -15.95
CA LEU A 102 -12.96 11.45 -16.61
C LEU A 102 -11.71 11.69 -17.46
N GLY A 103 -11.23 12.94 -17.56
CA GLY A 103 -10.06 13.31 -18.36
C GLY A 103 -10.30 13.23 -19.88
N MET A 104 -11.55 13.25 -20.33
CA MET A 104 -11.92 13.21 -21.75
C MET A 104 -11.59 14.52 -22.48
N ASP A 105 -11.29 15.58 -21.74
CA ASP A 105 -10.79 16.87 -22.22
C ASP A 105 -9.25 16.93 -22.30
N GLN A 106 -8.56 15.91 -21.80
CA GLN A 106 -7.11 15.84 -21.88
C GLN A 106 -6.65 15.49 -23.30
N PRO A 107 -5.53 16.06 -23.78
CA PRO A 107 -4.95 15.67 -25.06
C PRO A 107 -4.61 14.18 -25.03
N ILE A 108 -5.31 13.38 -25.84
CA ILE A 108 -4.97 11.98 -26.07
C ILE A 108 -3.58 11.94 -26.70
N THR A 109 -2.61 11.30 -26.04
CA THR A 109 -1.25 11.22 -26.57
C THR A 109 -1.22 10.31 -27.80
N ARG A 110 -0.21 10.45 -28.67
CA ARG A 110 -0.03 9.53 -29.83
C ARG A 110 -0.04 8.05 -29.41
N ARG A 111 0.42 7.73 -28.19
CA ARG A 111 0.43 6.37 -27.65
C ARG A 111 -0.99 5.87 -27.36
N ASP A 112 -1.86 6.70 -26.79
CA ASP A 112 -3.24 6.35 -26.46
C ASP A 112 -4.10 6.17 -27.72
N PHE A 113 -3.90 7.03 -28.73
CA PHE A 113 -4.60 6.95 -30.02
C PHE A 113 -4.21 5.70 -30.83
N LEU A 114 -2.93 5.33 -30.81
CA LEU A 114 -2.43 4.14 -31.52
C LEU A 114 -2.88 2.83 -30.86
N ASN A 115 -2.99 2.80 -29.52
CA ASN A 115 -3.40 1.60 -28.78
C ASN A 115 -4.90 1.33 -28.79
N ALA A 116 -5.77 2.34 -28.95
CA ALA A 116 -7.23 2.14 -28.89
C ALA A 116 -7.96 2.53 -30.18
N GLY A 117 -7.62 3.67 -30.79
CA GLY A 117 -8.34 4.20 -31.95
C GLY A 117 -7.95 3.54 -33.27
N LEU A 118 -6.64 3.38 -33.51
CA LEU A 118 -6.16 2.83 -34.77
C LEU A 118 -6.41 1.31 -34.91
N LEU A 119 -6.40 0.57 -33.79
CA LEU A 119 -6.70 -0.87 -33.79
C LEU A 119 -8.18 -1.15 -34.07
N GLY A 120 -9.09 -0.34 -33.53
CA GLY A 120 -10.54 -0.48 -33.76
C GLY A 120 -10.94 -0.11 -35.20
N VAL A 121 -10.37 0.97 -35.74
CA VAL A 121 -10.65 1.45 -37.11
C VAL A 121 -9.93 0.61 -38.18
N GLY A 122 -8.70 0.16 -37.89
CA GLY A 122 -7.93 -0.70 -38.81
C GLY A 122 -8.55 -2.09 -38.98
N ALA A 123 -9.10 -2.68 -37.93
CA ALA A 123 -9.77 -3.99 -37.99
C ALA A 123 -11.13 -3.96 -38.71
N THR A 124 -11.79 -2.81 -38.76
CA THR A 124 -13.10 -2.64 -39.43
C THR A 124 -12.98 -2.25 -40.91
N LEU A 125 -11.90 -1.58 -41.32
CA LEU A 125 -11.68 -1.19 -42.71
C LEU A 125 -10.93 -2.23 -43.56
N LEU A 126 -10.18 -3.13 -42.93
CA LEU A 126 -9.38 -4.15 -43.62
C LEU A 126 -9.79 -5.55 -43.14
N HIS A 127 -10.69 -6.20 -43.88
CA HIS A 127 -10.91 -7.65 -43.80
C HIS A 127 -9.54 -8.40 -43.85
N PRO A 128 -9.45 -9.62 -43.30
CA PRO A 128 -8.63 -10.03 -42.15
C PRO A 128 -7.09 -10.09 -42.38
N SER A 129 -6.55 -9.29 -43.30
CA SER A 129 -5.11 -9.24 -43.61
C SER A 129 -4.44 -7.94 -43.13
N ALA A 130 -5.07 -7.23 -42.19
CA ALA A 130 -4.41 -6.14 -41.48
C ALA A 130 -3.17 -6.68 -40.74
N PRO A 131 -2.05 -5.92 -40.68
CA PRO A 131 -0.75 -6.36 -40.15
C PRO A 131 -0.71 -6.51 -38.62
N ILE A 132 -1.77 -7.07 -38.01
CA ILE A 132 -1.75 -7.51 -36.61
C ILE A 132 -0.70 -8.60 -36.40
N GLN A 133 -0.42 -9.40 -37.44
CA GLN A 133 0.63 -10.42 -37.44
C GLN A 133 2.05 -9.84 -37.50
N LEU A 134 2.23 -8.58 -37.94
CA LEU A 134 3.55 -7.94 -38.06
C LEU A 134 3.93 -7.07 -36.86
N ILE A 135 2.96 -6.73 -35.99
CA ILE A 135 3.20 -6.00 -34.72
C ILE A 135 3.14 -6.97 -33.52
N GLY A 136 2.56 -8.16 -33.67
CA GLY A 136 2.39 -9.14 -32.60
C GLY A 136 3.39 -10.29 -32.61
N LYS A 137 4.70 -10.03 -32.47
CA LYS A 137 5.45 -10.88 -31.53
C LYS A 137 5.02 -10.36 -30.16
N GLU A 138 3.86 -10.80 -29.70
CA GLU A 138 3.40 -10.48 -28.34
C GLU A 138 4.50 -10.98 -27.42
N ASP A 139 5.20 -10.04 -26.77
CA ASP A 139 5.87 -10.39 -25.53
C ASP A 139 4.74 -10.85 -24.61
N PRO A 140 4.67 -12.13 -24.24
CA PRO A 140 3.60 -12.59 -23.35
C PRO A 140 3.62 -11.69 -22.11
N TRP A 141 2.47 -11.33 -21.56
CA TRP A 141 2.40 -10.42 -20.40
C TRP A 141 3.38 -10.78 -19.29
N ASP A 142 3.53 -12.09 -19.04
CA ASP A 142 4.43 -12.64 -18.01
C ASP A 142 5.89 -12.79 -18.47
N GLY A 143 6.17 -12.64 -19.77
CA GLY A 143 7.48 -12.42 -20.38
C GLY A 143 8.61 -13.35 -19.91
N TYR A 144 9.85 -12.92 -20.18
CA TYR A 144 11.00 -13.42 -19.43
C TYR A 144 11.16 -12.59 -18.15
N GLY A 145 10.86 -13.17 -16.99
CA GLY A 145 10.94 -12.49 -15.71
C GLY A 145 12.31 -12.57 -15.02
N ALA A 146 12.95 -13.75 -15.07
CA ALA A 146 14.19 -14.08 -14.37
C ALA A 146 14.56 -15.58 -14.61
N VAL A 147 15.57 -16.09 -13.91
CA VAL A 147 15.82 -17.53 -13.71
C VAL A 147 15.40 -17.97 -12.28
N GLY A 148 15.45 -19.27 -12.01
CA GLY A 148 15.23 -19.82 -10.67
C GLY A 148 13.77 -19.82 -10.23
N ASP A 149 13.53 -20.00 -8.92
CA ASP A 149 12.19 -20.19 -8.36
C ASP A 149 11.26 -18.97 -8.55
N TYR A 150 11.84 -17.80 -8.77
CA TYR A 150 11.13 -16.52 -8.92
C TYR A 150 10.87 -16.13 -10.39
N ALA A 151 11.33 -16.93 -11.36
CA ALA A 151 11.27 -16.62 -12.80
C ALA A 151 9.85 -16.28 -13.29
N ASN A 152 8.83 -16.89 -12.71
CA ASN A 152 7.42 -16.73 -13.10
C ASN A 152 6.63 -15.82 -12.17
N SER A 153 7.30 -14.95 -11.39
CA SER A 153 6.65 -14.09 -10.39
C SER A 153 7.32 -12.72 -10.30
N SER A 154 7.71 -12.14 -11.43
CA SER A 154 8.21 -10.77 -11.52
C SER A 154 7.04 -9.79 -11.42
N GLY A 155 6.89 -9.13 -10.27
CA GLY A 155 5.73 -8.26 -10.02
C GLY A 155 4.41 -9.04 -9.97
N ASN A 156 3.33 -8.43 -10.48
CA ASN A 156 2.02 -9.05 -10.60
C ASN A 156 1.88 -9.75 -11.96
N THR A 157 1.60 -11.05 -11.95
CA THR A 157 1.41 -11.85 -13.17
C THR A 157 0.07 -11.56 -13.84
N GLN A 158 -0.09 -11.97 -15.11
CA GLN A 158 -1.34 -11.83 -15.86
C GLN A 158 -2.51 -12.45 -15.10
N GLU A 159 -2.30 -13.63 -14.51
CA GLU A 159 -3.31 -14.34 -13.73
C GLU A 159 -3.72 -13.56 -12.47
N VAL A 160 -2.75 -13.04 -11.72
CA VAL A 160 -3.02 -12.21 -10.53
C VAL A 160 -3.80 -10.96 -10.90
N ILE A 161 -3.38 -10.27 -11.97
CA ILE A 161 -4.07 -9.07 -12.46
C ILE A 161 -5.47 -9.41 -12.95
N ARG A 162 -5.65 -10.52 -13.68
CA ARG A 162 -6.95 -10.98 -14.18
C ARG A 162 -7.93 -11.22 -13.02
N VAL A 163 -7.54 -12.01 -12.02
CA VAL A 163 -8.42 -12.28 -10.86
C VAL A 163 -8.67 -11.00 -10.06
N GLY A 164 -7.67 -10.12 -9.91
CA GLY A 164 -7.86 -8.81 -9.29
C GLY A 164 -8.91 -7.95 -10.00
N HIS A 165 -8.91 -7.95 -11.35
CA HIS A 165 -9.93 -7.28 -12.15
C HIS A 165 -11.31 -7.93 -12.02
N GLU A 166 -11.38 -9.25 -11.87
CA GLU A 166 -12.64 -9.96 -11.63
C GLU A 166 -13.23 -9.63 -10.26
N ILE A 167 -12.40 -9.54 -9.21
CA ILE A 167 -12.81 -9.05 -7.88
C ILE A 167 -13.36 -7.63 -8.02
N ARG A 168 -12.61 -6.72 -8.66
CA ARG A 168 -13.04 -5.34 -8.89
C ARG A 168 -14.38 -5.25 -9.63
N ASN A 169 -14.59 -6.14 -10.60
CA ASN A 169 -15.79 -6.17 -11.43
C ASN A 169 -16.97 -6.93 -10.75
N GLY A 170 -16.84 -7.33 -9.49
CA GLY A 170 -17.91 -7.97 -8.71
C GLY A 170 -18.21 -9.43 -9.09
N ARG A 171 -17.30 -10.12 -9.80
CA ARG A 171 -17.49 -11.52 -10.22
C ARG A 171 -17.76 -12.47 -9.05
N TYR A 172 -17.30 -12.11 -7.86
CA TYR A 172 -17.35 -12.93 -6.64
C TYR A 172 -18.24 -12.32 -5.54
N ASP A 173 -19.08 -11.33 -5.89
CA ASP A 173 -20.07 -10.73 -4.99
C ASP A 173 -21.11 -11.74 -4.49
N HIS A 174 -21.28 -12.82 -5.24
CA HIS A 174 -21.99 -14.04 -4.84
C HIS A 174 -21.08 -15.25 -5.06
N LEU A 175 -21.33 -16.33 -4.31
CA LEU A 175 -20.62 -17.59 -4.53
C LEU A 175 -20.90 -18.10 -5.95
N PRO A 176 -19.88 -18.32 -6.80
CA PRO A 176 -20.09 -18.91 -8.10
C PRO A 176 -20.72 -20.32 -7.99
N PRO A 177 -21.70 -20.69 -8.84
CA PRO A 177 -22.35 -22.01 -8.77
C PRO A 177 -21.40 -23.20 -8.95
N ASN A 178 -20.27 -22.99 -9.63
CA ASN A 178 -19.23 -23.99 -9.86
C ASN A 178 -18.11 -23.97 -8.80
N ALA A 179 -18.30 -23.26 -7.69
CA ALA A 179 -17.36 -23.28 -6.57
C ALA A 179 -17.32 -24.67 -5.93
N LEU A 180 -16.13 -25.26 -5.85
CA LEU A 180 -15.91 -26.58 -5.26
C LEU A 180 -15.59 -26.43 -3.77
N ASP A 181 -16.45 -26.98 -2.91
CA ASP A 181 -16.12 -27.16 -1.50
C ASP A 181 -15.04 -28.22 -1.38
N THR A 182 -13.87 -27.86 -0.85
CA THR A 182 -12.75 -28.80 -0.66
C THR A 182 -12.96 -29.71 0.53
N GLY A 183 -13.93 -29.40 1.41
CA GLY A 183 -14.13 -30.07 2.70
C GLY A 183 -13.02 -29.77 3.72
N GLU A 184 -12.05 -28.93 3.38
CA GLU A 184 -10.95 -28.57 4.28
C GLU A 184 -11.43 -27.59 5.36
N SER A 185 -10.88 -27.75 6.57
CA SER A 185 -11.11 -26.86 7.70
C SER A 185 -9.82 -26.57 8.44
N PHE A 186 -9.58 -25.29 8.74
CA PHE A 186 -8.40 -24.82 9.47
C PHE A 186 -8.78 -24.03 10.72
N ASP A 187 -7.90 -23.93 11.70
CA ASP A 187 -8.11 -23.03 12.85
C ASP A 187 -7.81 -21.58 12.46
N LEU A 188 -6.86 -21.38 11.54
CA LEU A 188 -6.56 -20.07 10.96
C LEU A 188 -6.33 -20.16 9.45
N VAL A 189 -6.89 -19.20 8.71
CA VAL A 189 -6.47 -18.92 7.34
C VAL A 189 -5.85 -17.53 7.26
N VAL A 190 -4.66 -17.44 6.70
CA VAL A 190 -3.98 -16.16 6.43
C VAL A 190 -4.07 -15.87 4.94
N ILE A 191 -4.65 -14.73 4.57
CA ILE A 191 -4.79 -14.31 3.17
C ILE A 191 -3.64 -13.36 2.83
N GLY A 192 -2.68 -13.85 2.05
CA GLY A 192 -1.43 -13.17 1.70
C GLY A 192 -0.22 -13.85 2.33
N GLY A 193 0.77 -14.22 1.51
CA GLY A 193 2.05 -14.82 1.89
C GLY A 193 3.23 -13.85 1.82
N GLY A 194 2.97 -12.55 1.96
CA GLY A 194 3.99 -11.52 2.20
C GLY A 194 4.48 -11.49 3.65
N MET A 195 5.36 -10.54 3.98
CA MET A 195 5.96 -10.41 5.33
C MET A 195 4.92 -10.37 6.46
N SER A 196 3.83 -9.62 6.32
CA SER A 196 2.76 -9.56 7.33
C SER A 196 2.06 -10.90 7.51
N GLY A 197 1.80 -11.63 6.43
CA GLY A 197 1.13 -12.94 6.48
C GLY A 197 2.03 -14.04 7.03
N LEU A 198 3.30 -14.07 6.61
CA LEU A 198 4.32 -14.95 7.18
C LEU A 198 4.52 -14.67 8.67
N GLY A 199 4.56 -13.38 9.07
CA GLY A 199 4.61 -12.97 10.46
C GLY A 199 3.38 -13.41 11.27
N ALA A 200 2.17 -13.25 10.71
CA ALA A 200 0.94 -13.71 11.36
C ALA A 200 0.96 -15.24 11.57
N ALA A 201 1.36 -16.01 10.56
CA ALA A 201 1.50 -17.45 10.66
C ALA A 201 2.60 -17.85 11.68
N TYR A 202 3.67 -17.06 11.77
CA TYR A 202 4.76 -17.26 12.74
C TYR A 202 4.27 -17.11 14.18
N TYR A 203 3.60 -16.00 14.49
CA TYR A 203 3.04 -15.78 15.82
C TYR A 203 1.90 -16.77 16.13
N PHE A 204 1.11 -17.18 15.13
CA PHE A 204 0.17 -18.27 15.28
C PHE A 204 0.88 -19.58 15.68
N LYS A 205 1.95 -19.97 14.97
CA LYS A 205 2.74 -21.17 15.29
C LYS A 205 3.26 -21.16 16.73
N LYS A 206 3.65 -19.99 17.25
CA LYS A 206 4.08 -19.84 18.66
C LYS A 206 2.95 -20.00 19.66
N ALA A 207 1.74 -19.56 19.33
CA ALA A 207 0.60 -19.54 20.25
C ALA A 207 -0.33 -20.76 20.11
N LYS A 208 -0.20 -21.55 19.04
CA LYS A 208 -1.18 -22.57 18.68
C LYS A 208 -1.17 -23.77 19.62
N LYS A 209 -2.33 -24.44 19.72
CA LYS A 209 -2.41 -25.79 20.30
C LYS A 209 -1.80 -26.83 19.33
N PRO A 210 -1.32 -27.99 19.83
CA PRO A 210 -0.74 -29.01 18.96
C PRO A 210 -1.64 -29.41 17.78
N SER A 211 -2.95 -29.53 18.00
CA SER A 211 -3.92 -29.92 16.98
C SER A 211 -4.29 -28.82 15.99
N TRP A 212 -3.87 -27.57 16.23
CA TRP A 212 -4.30 -26.45 15.42
C TRP A 212 -3.53 -26.36 14.10
N LYS A 213 -4.27 -26.10 13.02
CA LYS A 213 -3.73 -25.97 11.66
C LYS A 213 -3.93 -24.58 11.09
N CYS A 214 -2.97 -24.12 10.30
CA CYS A 214 -3.02 -22.87 9.56
C CYS A 214 -2.80 -23.09 8.07
N LEU A 215 -3.56 -22.38 7.23
CA LEU A 215 -3.30 -22.29 5.79
C LEU A 215 -3.02 -20.85 5.38
N ILE A 216 -1.93 -20.63 4.65
CA ILE A 216 -1.62 -19.37 3.99
C ILE A 216 -2.06 -19.47 2.53
N LEU A 217 -2.93 -18.56 2.07
CA LEU A 217 -3.29 -18.42 0.66
C LEU A 217 -2.48 -17.27 0.05
N GLU A 218 -1.60 -17.57 -0.89
CA GLU A 218 -0.77 -16.60 -1.62
C GLU A 218 -1.20 -16.55 -3.09
N ASN A 219 -1.51 -15.35 -3.58
CA ASN A 219 -2.01 -15.19 -4.94
C ASN A 219 -0.92 -15.37 -6.00
N HIS A 220 0.32 -15.02 -5.70
CA HIS A 220 1.44 -15.21 -6.60
C HIS A 220 1.92 -16.67 -6.63
N PRO A 221 2.63 -17.08 -7.69
CA PRO A 221 3.26 -18.41 -7.76
C PRO A 221 4.34 -18.68 -6.68
N ILE A 222 4.76 -17.64 -5.94
CA ILE A 222 5.76 -17.72 -4.87
C ILE A 222 5.42 -16.70 -3.77
N PHE A 223 5.83 -17.02 -2.53
CA PHE A 223 5.69 -16.18 -1.35
C PHE A 223 6.60 -14.94 -1.37
N GLY A 224 6.37 -14.02 -0.44
CA GLY A 224 7.23 -12.86 -0.16
C GLY A 224 6.57 -11.50 -0.41
N GLY A 225 5.52 -11.43 -1.23
CA GLY A 225 4.86 -10.16 -1.56
C GLY A 225 5.85 -9.17 -2.18
N GLU A 226 5.92 -7.94 -1.65
CA GLU A 226 6.91 -6.92 -2.07
C GLU A 226 8.36 -7.30 -1.72
N SER A 227 8.57 -8.27 -0.83
CA SER A 227 9.89 -8.80 -0.45
C SER A 227 10.32 -10.01 -1.29
N LYS A 228 9.79 -10.16 -2.51
CA LYS A 228 10.32 -11.13 -3.48
C LYS A 228 11.69 -10.69 -4.00
N ARG A 229 12.42 -11.64 -4.57
CA ARG A 229 13.65 -11.41 -5.32
C ARG A 229 13.49 -11.74 -6.80
N ASN A 230 14.42 -11.28 -7.61
CA ASN A 230 14.68 -11.75 -8.97
C ASN A 230 16.08 -12.37 -9.02
N GLU A 231 16.25 -13.38 -9.88
CA GLU A 231 17.56 -13.98 -10.14
C GLU A 231 17.88 -13.92 -11.64
N PHE A 232 19.11 -13.61 -11.98
CA PHE A 232 19.57 -13.52 -13.36
C PHE A 232 20.86 -14.30 -13.55
N LEU A 233 21.04 -14.91 -14.71
CA LEU A 233 22.34 -15.44 -15.14
C LEU A 233 22.94 -14.48 -16.16
N VAL A 234 24.03 -13.83 -15.77
CA VAL A 234 24.76 -12.88 -16.63
C VAL A 234 26.19 -13.37 -16.77
N ASN A 235 26.59 -13.76 -17.99
CA ASN A 235 27.93 -14.30 -18.27
C ASN A 235 28.37 -15.43 -17.32
N GLY A 236 27.44 -16.34 -16.98
CA GLY A 236 27.68 -17.45 -16.06
C GLY A 236 27.66 -17.08 -14.57
N GLN A 237 27.44 -15.81 -14.22
CA GLN A 237 27.29 -15.35 -12.84
C GLN A 237 25.81 -15.24 -12.46
N ARG A 238 25.45 -15.76 -11.28
CA ARG A 238 24.12 -15.57 -10.71
C ARG A 238 24.05 -14.24 -9.98
N LEU A 239 23.21 -13.33 -10.48
CA LEU A 239 22.87 -12.08 -9.82
C LEU A 239 21.52 -12.21 -9.16
N ILE A 240 21.38 -11.70 -7.94
CA ILE A 240 20.11 -11.65 -7.20
C ILE A 240 19.84 -10.19 -6.88
N GLY A 241 18.59 -9.77 -7.02
CA GLY A 241 18.16 -8.41 -6.66
C GLY A 241 16.73 -8.39 -6.10
N PRO A 242 16.39 -7.41 -5.25
CA PRO A 242 15.03 -7.25 -4.73
C PRO A 242 14.02 -6.87 -5.81
N GLN A 243 12.74 -7.23 -5.61
CA GLN A 243 11.64 -6.71 -6.43
C GLN A 243 11.09 -5.36 -5.95
N GLY A 244 11.10 -5.11 -4.64
CA GLY A 244 10.61 -3.86 -4.06
C GLY A 244 11.20 -3.57 -2.69
N ALA A 245 10.99 -4.47 -1.72
CA ALA A 245 11.51 -4.29 -0.37
C ALA A 245 13.01 -4.54 -0.30
N ASN A 246 13.74 -3.49 0.09
CA ASN A 246 15.17 -3.51 0.27
C ASN A 246 15.55 -2.66 1.47
N GLU A 247 16.78 -2.85 1.96
CA GLU A 247 17.32 -2.21 3.16
C GLU A 247 16.66 -2.67 4.48
N PHE A 248 17.47 -2.76 5.52
CA PHE A 248 17.04 -3.03 6.89
C PHE A 248 18.13 -2.64 7.89
N ASP A 249 17.70 -2.34 9.11
CA ASP A 249 18.57 -2.19 10.28
C ASP A 249 18.65 -3.50 11.06
N ILE A 250 19.76 -3.70 11.77
CA ILE A 250 19.93 -4.84 12.68
C ILE A 250 19.49 -4.39 14.08
N PRO A 251 18.41 -4.97 14.66
CA PRO A 251 17.97 -4.61 16.00
C PRO A 251 18.99 -5.13 17.03
N ALA A 252 19.88 -4.29 17.54
CA ALA A 252 21.09 -4.71 18.26
C ALA A 252 20.85 -5.16 19.71
N LYS A 253 19.79 -4.67 20.38
CA LYS A 253 19.57 -4.89 21.82
C LYS A 253 18.16 -5.37 22.16
N PRO A 254 17.99 -6.17 23.23
CA PRO A 254 16.67 -6.51 23.75
C PRO A 254 15.84 -5.26 24.04
N GLY A 255 14.55 -5.31 23.68
CA GLY A 255 13.63 -4.17 23.78
C GLY A 255 13.52 -3.33 22.50
N GLU A 256 14.45 -3.47 21.56
CA GLU A 256 14.28 -2.90 20.21
C GLU A 256 13.23 -3.68 19.42
N GLN A 257 12.45 -2.96 18.60
CA GLN A 257 11.42 -3.58 17.76
C GLN A 257 12.06 -4.61 16.82
N GLY A 258 11.48 -5.81 16.77
CA GLY A 258 11.98 -6.90 15.93
C GLY A 258 13.17 -7.68 16.49
N TYR A 259 13.74 -7.29 17.64
CA TYR A 259 14.89 -8.00 18.24
C TYR A 259 14.63 -9.49 18.47
N GLU A 260 13.50 -9.82 19.10
CA GLU A 260 13.15 -11.21 19.43
C GLU A 260 12.94 -12.05 18.18
N LEU A 261 12.22 -11.52 17.19
CA LEU A 261 12.03 -12.21 15.92
C LEU A 261 13.37 -12.47 15.22
N TYR A 262 14.25 -11.47 15.19
CA TYR A 262 15.59 -11.58 14.60
C TYR A 262 16.43 -12.68 15.26
N ALA A 263 16.39 -12.74 16.59
CA ALA A 263 17.09 -13.75 17.38
C ALA A 263 16.49 -15.15 17.15
N GLU A 264 15.17 -15.28 17.13
CA GLU A 264 14.48 -16.56 16.92
C GLU A 264 14.67 -17.12 15.50
N LEU A 265 14.80 -16.26 14.50
CA LEU A 265 15.19 -16.66 13.14
C LEU A 265 16.68 -17.01 13.01
N ALA A 266 17.46 -16.84 14.09
CA ALA A 266 18.91 -17.08 14.14
C ALA A 266 19.68 -16.32 13.03
N LEU A 267 19.26 -15.09 12.74
CA LEU A 267 19.90 -14.24 11.75
C LEU A 267 21.23 -13.68 12.30
N PRO A 268 22.30 -13.62 11.48
CA PRO A 268 23.59 -13.08 11.90
C PRO A 268 23.52 -11.56 12.02
N ARG A 269 24.08 -11.02 13.10
CA ARG A 269 24.15 -9.57 13.36
C ARG A 269 25.37 -8.89 12.75
N GLU A 270 26.26 -9.68 12.17
CA GLU A 270 27.48 -9.23 11.52
C GLU A 270 27.55 -9.86 10.14
N PHE A 271 27.97 -9.08 9.15
CA PHE A 271 28.04 -9.50 7.76
C PHE A 271 29.43 -9.26 7.19
N GLU A 272 29.88 -10.18 6.34
CA GLU A 272 31.08 -10.00 5.54
C GLU A 272 30.72 -9.35 4.20
N TYR A 273 31.37 -8.23 3.89
CA TYR A 273 31.19 -7.52 2.63
C TYR A 273 32.39 -7.69 1.71
N SER A 274 32.13 -7.81 0.41
CA SER A 274 33.19 -7.77 -0.59
C SER A 274 33.98 -6.47 -0.49
N ARG A 275 35.31 -6.59 -0.56
CA ARG A 275 36.22 -5.45 -0.57
C ARG A 275 36.38 -4.96 -2.00
N LEU A 276 36.33 -3.65 -2.18
CA LEU A 276 36.67 -3.06 -3.48
C LEU A 276 38.15 -3.31 -3.78
N ASP A 277 38.47 -3.65 -5.03
CA ASP A 277 39.85 -3.76 -5.49
C ASP A 277 40.58 -2.42 -5.22
N PRO A 278 41.72 -2.42 -4.50
CA PRO A 278 42.45 -1.20 -4.14
C PRO A 278 42.75 -0.28 -5.33
N LYS A 279 42.82 -0.80 -6.56
CA LYS A 279 43.05 0.01 -7.77
C LYS A 279 41.95 1.05 -8.03
N PHE A 280 40.74 0.84 -7.50
CA PHE A 280 39.62 1.77 -7.68
C PHE A 280 39.58 2.88 -6.61
N GLY A 281 40.50 2.87 -5.64
CA GLY A 281 40.58 3.88 -4.57
C GLY A 281 39.37 3.83 -3.61
N LYS A 282 39.17 4.91 -2.83
CA LYS A 282 38.01 5.04 -1.94
C LYS A 282 36.77 5.46 -2.74
N LEU A 283 35.66 4.74 -2.62
CA LEU A 283 34.37 5.17 -3.18
C LEU A 283 33.98 6.52 -2.56
N GLN A 284 33.55 7.47 -3.38
CA GLN A 284 33.09 8.79 -2.95
C GLN A 284 31.56 8.96 -3.10
N PHE A 285 30.82 7.87 -3.26
CA PHE A 285 29.37 7.88 -3.38
C PHE A 285 28.74 6.94 -2.34
N ASP A 286 27.47 7.20 -2.05
CA ASP A 286 26.69 6.45 -1.07
C ASP A 286 26.66 4.94 -1.44
N ARG A 287 26.86 4.08 -0.44
CA ARG A 287 26.81 2.61 -0.60
C ARG A 287 25.39 2.06 -0.40
N THR A 288 24.44 2.94 -0.11
CA THR A 288 23.03 2.64 0.10
C THR A 288 22.26 2.96 -1.18
N ASN A 289 21.10 2.34 -1.36
CA ASN A 289 20.31 2.47 -2.57
C ASN A 289 19.40 3.71 -2.52
N TYR A 290 19.00 4.15 -1.32
CA TYR A 290 18.02 5.22 -1.15
C TYR A 290 18.50 6.39 -0.27
N GLY A 291 19.56 6.20 0.52
CA GLY A 291 20.09 7.21 1.45
C GLY A 291 20.30 8.57 0.84
N PHE A 292 21.05 8.62 -0.26
CA PHE A 292 21.47 9.83 -0.93
C PHE A 292 20.34 10.72 -1.47
N GLN A 293 19.11 10.21 -1.57
CA GLN A 293 17.97 10.99 -2.06
C GLN A 293 17.20 11.71 -0.95
N LEU A 294 17.30 11.22 0.28
CA LEU A 294 16.44 11.64 1.39
C LEU A 294 17.22 12.11 2.61
N TRP A 295 18.22 11.33 3.02
CA TRP A 295 18.83 11.45 4.34
C TRP A 295 20.35 11.72 4.30
N VAL A 296 21.03 11.30 3.24
CA VAL A 296 22.50 11.23 3.13
C VAL A 296 23.00 11.98 1.89
N ASP A 297 22.51 13.20 1.73
CA ASP A 297 22.64 14.01 0.51
C ASP A 297 23.69 15.13 0.61
N GLU A 298 24.45 15.19 1.71
CA GLU A 298 25.64 16.05 1.85
C GLU A 298 26.89 15.32 1.32
N ALA A 299 26.99 15.18 0.00
CA ALA A 299 28.07 14.45 -0.65
C ALA A 299 28.65 15.19 -1.88
N GLY A 300 29.98 15.21 -1.97
CA GLY A 300 30.72 15.79 -3.11
C GLY A 300 30.45 15.09 -4.46
N SER A 301 29.98 13.84 -4.45
CA SER A 301 29.58 13.08 -5.64
C SER A 301 28.18 13.42 -6.14
N PHE A 302 27.36 14.10 -5.34
CA PHE A 302 26.03 14.53 -5.74
C PHE A 302 26.08 15.91 -6.42
N GLY A 303 25.43 16.02 -7.57
CA GLY A 303 25.36 17.25 -8.35
C GLY A 303 23.92 17.57 -8.73
N THR A 304 23.53 18.83 -8.56
CA THR A 304 22.25 19.34 -9.04
C THR A 304 22.48 20.21 -10.28
N PHE A 305 21.75 19.92 -11.35
CA PHE A 305 21.87 20.64 -12.62
C PHE A 305 20.89 21.82 -12.67
N PHE A 306 21.42 23.00 -12.97
CA PHE A 306 20.66 24.23 -13.18
C PHE A 306 20.84 24.69 -14.63
N SER A 307 19.77 25.20 -15.24
CA SER A 307 19.78 25.61 -16.63
C SER A 307 18.85 26.79 -16.89
N GLN A 308 18.86 27.28 -18.13
CA GLN A 308 17.99 28.37 -18.55
C GLN A 308 16.51 28.00 -18.38
N GLY A 309 16.16 26.75 -18.70
CA GLY A 309 14.79 26.27 -18.62
C GLY A 309 14.28 26.06 -17.19
N SER A 310 15.18 25.85 -16.22
CA SER A 310 14.78 25.66 -14.83
C SER A 310 14.86 26.94 -14.00
N HIS A 311 15.92 27.73 -14.16
CA HIS A 311 16.23 28.88 -13.28
C HIS A 311 16.74 30.12 -14.02
N GLY A 312 16.64 30.16 -15.36
CA GLY A 312 17.06 31.33 -16.14
C GLY A 312 18.57 31.61 -16.12
N VAL A 313 19.39 30.59 -15.81
CA VAL A 313 20.85 30.70 -15.73
C VAL A 313 21.56 29.90 -16.80
N LYS A 314 22.82 30.24 -17.09
CA LYS A 314 23.69 29.39 -17.92
C LYS A 314 23.76 27.96 -17.34
N PRO A 315 23.66 26.91 -18.16
CA PRO A 315 23.79 25.52 -17.72
C PRO A 315 25.01 25.29 -16.83
N GLN A 316 24.78 24.75 -15.63
CA GLN A 316 25.83 24.50 -14.64
C GLN A 316 25.44 23.36 -13.69
N TRP A 317 26.46 22.68 -13.16
CA TRP A 317 26.32 21.70 -12.09
C TRP A 317 26.78 22.32 -10.78
N VAL A 318 25.93 22.28 -9.76
CA VAL A 318 26.30 22.61 -8.38
C VAL A 318 26.50 21.31 -7.63
N ARG A 319 27.72 21.07 -7.16
CA ARG A 319 28.09 19.88 -6.38
C ARG A 319 27.87 20.12 -4.90
N ASP A 320 27.44 19.08 -4.18
CA ASP A 320 27.22 19.11 -2.74
C ASP A 320 26.32 20.28 -2.32
N LEU A 321 25.12 20.32 -2.91
CA LEU A 321 24.16 21.41 -2.75
C LEU A 321 23.89 21.72 -1.26
N TRP A 322 23.76 20.68 -0.46
CA TRP A 322 23.43 20.76 0.96
C TRP A 322 24.65 20.99 1.86
N GLY A 323 25.77 20.27 1.65
CA GLY A 323 27.00 20.48 2.42
C GLY A 323 27.60 21.86 2.20
N LYS A 324 27.42 22.46 1.00
CA LYS A 324 27.77 23.86 0.72
C LYS A 324 26.70 24.87 1.14
N ARG A 325 25.62 24.43 1.76
CA ARG A 325 24.50 25.26 2.24
C ARG A 325 23.94 26.21 1.17
N LEU A 326 23.75 25.70 -0.05
CA LEU A 326 23.15 26.43 -1.17
C LEU A 326 23.91 27.67 -1.67
N LYS A 327 25.14 27.91 -1.21
CA LYS A 327 25.91 29.13 -1.56
C LYS A 327 26.06 29.34 -3.06
N GLU A 328 26.34 28.26 -3.79
CA GLU A 328 26.53 28.23 -5.24
C GLU A 328 25.22 28.02 -6.01
N ALA A 329 24.11 27.76 -5.33
CA ALA A 329 22.82 27.53 -5.97
C ALA A 329 22.25 28.85 -6.52
N PRO A 330 21.74 28.88 -7.76
CA PRO A 330 21.17 30.07 -8.38
C PRO A 330 19.73 30.37 -7.91
N PHE A 331 19.47 30.19 -6.61
CA PHE A 331 18.21 30.57 -5.97
C PHE A 331 18.30 32.00 -5.45
N SER A 332 17.15 32.67 -5.27
CA SER A 332 17.11 33.92 -4.51
C SER A 332 17.49 33.68 -3.04
N GLU A 333 18.00 34.70 -2.36
CA GLU A 333 18.38 34.58 -0.95
C GLU A 333 17.22 34.16 -0.05
N ARG A 334 15.99 34.59 -0.37
CA ARG A 334 14.79 34.15 0.35
C ARG A 334 14.58 32.63 0.22
N ILE A 335 14.70 32.10 -1.00
CA ILE A 335 14.48 30.67 -1.26
C ILE A 335 15.59 29.82 -0.63
N LYS A 336 16.85 30.28 -0.69
CA LYS A 336 17.95 29.62 0.04
C LYS A 336 17.63 29.55 1.53
N GLN A 337 17.16 30.64 2.12
CA GLN A 337 16.79 30.67 3.53
C GLN A 337 15.64 29.71 3.86
N ASP A 338 14.59 29.67 3.03
CA ASP A 338 13.45 28.76 3.23
C ASP A 338 13.88 27.28 3.15
N PHE A 339 14.73 26.92 2.18
CA PHE A 339 15.31 25.56 2.10
C PHE A 339 16.18 25.22 3.31
N LEU A 340 16.99 26.15 3.80
CA LEU A 340 17.81 25.94 4.99
C LEU A 340 16.95 25.81 6.27
N THR A 341 15.86 26.57 6.36
CA THR A 341 14.87 26.43 7.44
C THR A 341 14.17 25.08 7.38
N TRP A 342 13.79 24.61 6.19
CA TRP A 342 13.24 23.27 6.01
C TRP A 342 14.23 22.17 6.41
N LYS A 343 15.46 22.21 5.88
CA LYS A 343 16.43 21.11 6.07
C LYS A 343 17.07 21.08 7.45
N TYR A 344 17.30 22.23 8.07
CA TYR A 344 18.09 22.34 9.32
C TYR A 344 17.37 23.06 10.46
N GLY A 345 16.19 23.63 10.24
CA GLY A 345 15.46 24.38 11.24
C GLY A 345 14.99 23.50 12.40
N ARG A 346 15.24 23.94 13.63
CA ARG A 346 14.83 23.23 14.87
C ARG A 346 13.65 23.88 15.59
N LYS A 347 13.02 24.88 14.95
CA LYS A 347 11.87 25.55 15.56
C LYS A 347 10.72 24.56 15.66
N ARG A 348 10.21 24.36 16.88
CA ARG A 348 9.00 23.60 17.14
C ARG A 348 7.80 24.52 16.97
N TYR A 349 6.88 24.18 16.06
CA TYR A 349 5.69 24.98 15.75
C TYR A 349 4.44 24.55 16.53
N TYR A 350 4.55 23.47 17.31
CA TYR A 350 3.51 22.93 18.18
C TYR A 350 4.15 22.21 19.37
N ASP A 351 3.81 22.56 20.61
CA ASP A 351 4.55 22.19 21.82
C ASP A 351 3.85 21.15 22.71
N ARG A 352 2.63 20.74 22.38
CA ARG A 352 1.86 19.76 23.18
C ARG A 352 2.28 18.32 22.89
N GLU A 353 1.88 17.43 23.78
CA GLU A 353 2.17 15.99 23.71
C GLU A 353 1.43 15.28 22.57
N ASP A 354 0.30 15.81 22.10
CA ASP A 354 -0.51 15.26 21.01
C ASP A 354 -0.05 15.69 19.61
N PHE A 355 1.22 16.08 19.46
CA PHE A 355 1.72 16.63 18.19
C PHE A 355 1.62 15.64 17.03
N GLU A 356 1.76 14.34 17.27
CA GLU A 356 1.60 13.31 16.24
C GLU A 356 0.20 13.32 15.64
N HIS A 357 -0.83 13.41 16.50
CA HIS A 357 -2.21 13.54 16.05
C HIS A 357 -2.43 14.86 15.31
N TRP A 358 -1.88 15.97 15.82
CA TRP A 358 -1.95 17.26 15.17
C TRP A 358 -1.33 17.24 13.76
N LEU A 359 -0.17 16.60 13.58
CA LEU A 359 0.46 16.41 12.28
C LEU A 359 -0.41 15.58 11.32
N ASP A 360 -1.18 14.62 11.84
CA ASP A 360 -2.05 13.77 11.00
C ASP A 360 -3.30 14.52 10.50
N THR A 361 -3.63 15.68 11.09
CA THR A 361 -4.78 16.51 10.66
C THR A 361 -4.52 17.36 9.41
N MET A 362 -3.28 17.40 8.90
CA MET A 362 -2.90 18.23 7.76
C MET A 362 -1.94 17.51 6.83
N THR A 363 -1.86 18.00 5.59
CA THR A 363 -0.87 17.49 4.63
C THR A 363 0.51 18.05 4.95
N TYR A 364 1.56 17.36 4.51
CA TYR A 364 2.92 17.85 4.71
C TYR A 364 3.15 19.19 4.00
N LYS A 365 2.56 19.38 2.80
CA LYS A 365 2.53 20.66 2.10
C LYS A 365 1.89 21.77 2.93
N HIS A 366 0.75 21.49 3.56
CA HIS A 366 0.09 22.46 4.43
C HIS A 366 0.98 22.84 5.62
N TYR A 367 1.62 21.86 6.25
CA TYR A 367 2.57 22.11 7.34
C TYR A 367 3.73 23.03 6.88
N LEU A 368 4.38 22.72 5.75
CA LEU A 368 5.51 23.51 5.25
C LEU A 368 5.10 24.94 4.83
N GLU A 369 4.03 25.10 4.08
CA GLU A 369 3.64 26.41 3.53
C GLU A 369 2.87 27.28 4.53
N LYS A 370 1.97 26.70 5.34
CA LYS A 370 1.06 27.46 6.20
C LYS A 370 1.53 27.54 7.63
N VAL A 371 2.11 26.48 8.17
CA VAL A 371 2.59 26.45 9.56
C VAL A 371 4.02 26.98 9.66
N MET A 372 4.93 26.48 8.81
CA MET A 372 6.31 26.96 8.78
C MET A 372 6.49 28.25 7.97
N GLY A 373 5.56 28.58 7.08
CA GLY A 373 5.61 29.79 6.27
C GLY A 373 6.66 29.75 5.15
N LEU A 374 6.97 28.56 4.63
CA LEU A 374 7.95 28.36 3.57
C LEU A 374 7.35 28.56 2.18
N SER A 375 8.21 28.91 1.20
CA SER A 375 7.83 28.99 -0.21
C SER A 375 7.36 27.65 -0.78
N PHE A 376 6.41 27.71 -1.72
CA PHE A 376 5.97 26.55 -2.52
C PHE A 376 7.10 25.92 -3.35
N GLU A 377 8.20 26.65 -3.59
CA GLU A 377 9.38 26.07 -4.26
C GLU A 377 10.02 24.96 -3.41
N VAL A 378 9.91 25.05 -2.07
CA VAL A 378 10.34 23.98 -1.17
C VAL A 378 9.45 22.76 -1.34
N THR A 379 8.14 22.92 -1.34
CA THR A 379 7.20 21.78 -1.50
C THR A 379 7.32 21.14 -2.87
N ARG A 380 7.53 21.93 -3.92
CA ARG A 380 7.82 21.42 -5.28
C ARG A 380 9.09 20.58 -5.35
N TYR A 381 10.13 20.94 -4.60
CA TYR A 381 11.35 20.12 -4.50
C TYR A 381 11.11 18.84 -3.70
N VAL A 382 10.32 18.93 -2.63
CA VAL A 382 9.99 17.82 -1.73
C VAL A 382 9.09 16.77 -2.39
N ASP A 383 8.16 17.18 -3.26
CA ASP A 383 7.17 16.28 -3.87
C ASP A 383 7.78 15.04 -4.55
N PRO A 384 8.75 15.14 -5.48
CA PRO A 384 9.35 13.95 -6.10
C PRO A 384 10.16 13.10 -5.12
N VAL A 385 10.82 13.74 -4.15
CA VAL A 385 11.61 13.05 -3.10
C VAL A 385 10.69 12.19 -2.24
N LEU A 386 9.55 12.76 -1.83
CA LEU A 386 8.57 12.08 -1.02
C LEU A 386 7.78 11.03 -1.81
N ALA A 387 7.46 11.32 -3.07
CA ALA A 387 6.82 10.36 -3.95
C ALA A 387 7.70 9.12 -4.18
N ALA A 388 9.02 9.28 -4.23
CA ALA A 388 9.96 8.16 -4.27
C ALA A 388 9.96 7.34 -2.97
N ALA A 389 9.79 7.99 -1.81
CA ALA A 389 9.79 7.33 -0.51
C ALA A 389 8.48 6.60 -0.17
N VAL A 390 7.33 7.24 -0.42
CA VAL A 390 6.01 6.78 0.04
C VAL A 390 4.93 6.74 -1.06
N GLY A 391 5.30 6.95 -2.32
CA GLY A 391 4.43 6.81 -3.49
C GLY A 391 3.53 8.02 -3.80
N LEU A 392 3.55 9.07 -2.97
CA LEU A 392 2.70 10.26 -3.11
C LEU A 392 3.45 11.55 -2.71
N GLY A 393 3.04 12.68 -3.29
CA GLY A 393 3.61 14.00 -3.01
C GLY A 393 3.17 14.58 -1.65
N SER A 394 3.76 15.71 -1.28
CA SER A 394 3.52 16.38 0.00
C SER A 394 2.09 16.94 0.14
N ASP A 395 1.38 17.09 -0.97
CA ASP A 395 -0.01 17.56 -1.04
C ASP A 395 -1.04 16.47 -0.72
N ALA A 396 -0.67 15.20 -0.80
CA ALA A 396 -1.57 14.07 -0.56
C ALA A 396 -1.30 13.34 0.76
N ILE A 397 -0.05 13.30 1.23
CA ILE A 397 0.29 12.61 2.48
C ILE A 397 0.13 13.51 3.70
N SER A 398 -0.19 12.91 4.86
CA SER A 398 -0.24 13.65 6.12
C SER A 398 1.16 14.08 6.57
N ALA A 399 1.24 15.20 7.29
CA ALA A 399 2.51 15.65 7.88
C ALA A 399 3.04 14.61 8.90
N TYR A 400 2.15 13.81 9.49
CA TYR A 400 2.54 12.69 10.34
C TYR A 400 3.26 11.59 9.56
N THR A 401 2.78 11.23 8.36
CA THR A 401 3.49 10.27 7.50
C THR A 401 4.88 10.80 7.10
N ALA A 402 4.98 12.08 6.75
CA ALA A 402 6.27 12.72 6.46
C ALA A 402 7.22 12.69 7.67
N PHE A 403 6.70 12.91 8.88
CA PHE A 403 7.46 12.79 10.12
C PHE A 403 7.96 11.36 10.37
N GLN A 404 7.11 10.35 10.16
CA GLN A 404 7.46 8.93 10.35
C GLN A 404 8.57 8.44 9.42
N VAL A 405 8.68 9.00 8.21
CA VAL A 405 9.79 8.71 7.27
C VAL A 405 10.94 9.71 7.37
N ALA A 406 11.01 10.46 8.48
CA ALA A 406 12.07 11.40 8.81
C ALA A 406 12.31 12.49 7.74
N MET A 407 11.25 12.99 7.11
CA MET A 407 11.38 14.16 6.24
C MET A 407 11.83 15.40 7.05
N PRO A 408 12.54 16.36 6.43
CA PRO A 408 12.93 17.58 7.13
C PRO A 408 11.74 18.46 7.56
N GLY A 409 11.96 19.42 8.46
CA GLY A 409 10.91 20.31 9.00
C GLY A 409 10.38 19.87 10.37
N PHE A 410 10.86 18.74 10.89
CA PHE A 410 10.47 18.20 12.20
C PHE A 410 11.63 18.05 13.19
N GLN A 411 12.80 18.61 12.91
CA GLN A 411 14.01 18.45 13.74
C GLN A 411 13.87 19.02 15.17
N GLY A 412 12.84 19.85 15.42
CA GLY A 412 12.50 20.32 16.76
C GLY A 412 11.62 19.36 17.58
N PHE A 413 11.10 18.29 16.96
CA PHE A 413 10.25 17.27 17.60
C PHE A 413 11.00 15.98 17.93
N SER A 414 12.11 15.69 17.25
CA SER A 414 12.99 14.55 17.56
C SER A 414 14.22 15.02 18.35
N THR A 415 14.64 14.21 19.34
CA THR A 415 15.85 14.46 20.12
C THR A 415 17.13 14.02 19.42
N ASP A 416 17.04 13.07 18.48
CA ASP A 416 18.17 12.56 17.71
C ASP A 416 17.94 12.74 16.20
N PRO A 417 18.98 13.11 15.43
CA PRO A 417 18.90 13.02 13.98
C PRO A 417 18.71 11.54 13.61
N TYR A 418 17.65 11.24 12.87
CA TYR A 418 17.36 9.87 12.42
C TYR A 418 18.55 9.27 11.65
N TYR A 419 19.30 10.09 10.91
CA TYR A 419 20.47 9.69 10.11
C TYR A 419 21.56 10.77 10.09
N ALA A 420 22.81 10.36 9.95
CA ALA A 420 23.91 11.29 9.68
C ALA A 420 23.83 11.82 8.23
N PRO A 421 23.97 13.13 7.99
CA PRO A 421 23.76 13.72 6.66
C PRO A 421 24.88 13.38 5.66
N LYS A 422 26.05 12.98 6.16
CA LYS A 422 27.21 12.56 5.37
C LYS A 422 27.40 11.06 5.50
N TRP A 423 27.69 10.41 4.38
CA TRP A 423 27.85 8.97 4.35
C TRP A 423 29.06 8.51 5.17
N GLU A 424 30.14 9.31 5.23
CA GLU A 424 31.33 8.97 6.03
C GLU A 424 31.02 8.84 7.52
N ASP A 425 29.97 9.52 7.97
CA ASP A 425 29.53 9.60 9.37
C ASP A 425 28.42 8.56 9.68
N LEU A 426 27.90 7.83 8.68
CA LEU A 426 26.87 6.79 8.83
C LEU A 426 27.37 5.50 9.50
N SER A 427 28.64 5.40 9.91
CA SER A 427 29.16 4.21 10.60
C SER A 427 28.34 3.80 11.84
N LEU A 428 27.52 4.70 12.40
CA LEU A 428 26.58 4.46 13.50
C LEU A 428 25.22 3.87 13.06
N PHE A 429 24.89 3.92 11.76
CA PHE A 429 23.59 3.57 11.16
C PHE A 429 23.80 2.69 9.91
N THR A 430 24.42 1.53 10.07
CA THR A 430 24.71 0.67 8.91
C THR A 430 23.41 0.07 8.39
N TRP A 431 22.90 0.57 7.25
CA TRP A 431 21.84 -0.11 6.51
C TRP A 431 22.40 -1.34 5.81
N HIS A 432 21.68 -2.44 5.95
CA HIS A 432 22.04 -3.73 5.38
C HIS A 432 21.04 -4.13 4.31
N SER A 433 21.46 -4.96 3.36
CA SER A 433 20.55 -5.58 2.39
C SER A 433 21.07 -6.99 2.10
N PHE A 434 20.18 -7.98 2.09
CA PHE A 434 20.53 -9.28 1.52
C PHE A 434 20.57 -9.16 -0.02
N PRO A 435 21.16 -10.13 -0.75
CA PRO A 435 21.20 -10.08 -2.20
C PRO A 435 19.82 -9.89 -2.86
N GLY A 436 18.75 -10.48 -2.31
CA GLY A 436 17.38 -10.25 -2.78
C GLY A 436 16.59 -9.21 -1.95
N GLY A 437 17.29 -8.33 -1.22
CA GLY A 437 16.70 -7.35 -0.31
C GLY A 437 16.11 -7.99 0.94
N ASN A 438 14.83 -7.76 1.23
CA ASN A 438 14.17 -8.35 2.40
C ASN A 438 13.66 -9.79 2.16
N ASP A 439 13.89 -10.39 0.98
CA ASP A 439 13.52 -11.80 0.70
C ASP A 439 14.13 -12.77 1.72
N GLY A 440 15.33 -12.47 2.21
CA GLY A 440 15.99 -13.27 3.24
C GLY A 440 15.08 -13.49 4.45
N PHE A 441 14.42 -12.45 4.96
CA PHE A 441 13.49 -12.60 6.08
C PHE A 441 12.29 -13.49 5.71
N ALA A 442 11.71 -13.32 4.53
CA ALA A 442 10.60 -14.14 4.06
C ALA A 442 11.00 -15.62 3.96
N ARG A 443 12.21 -15.90 3.47
CA ARG A 443 12.76 -17.25 3.34
C ARG A 443 13.02 -17.91 4.69
N PHE A 444 13.59 -17.16 5.63
CA PHE A 444 13.78 -17.61 7.01
C PHE A 444 12.46 -17.88 7.72
N LEU A 445 11.49 -16.98 7.61
CA LEU A 445 10.14 -17.20 8.13
C LEU A 445 9.51 -18.45 7.53
N LEU A 446 9.58 -18.61 6.20
CA LEU A 446 9.02 -19.78 5.54
C LEU A 446 9.66 -21.09 6.00
N LYS A 447 11.00 -21.15 6.09
CA LYS A 447 11.70 -22.35 6.57
C LYS A 447 11.39 -22.64 8.03
N THR A 448 11.22 -21.62 8.87
CA THR A 448 10.78 -21.79 10.25
C THR A 448 9.36 -22.31 10.35
N LEU A 449 8.45 -21.85 9.48
CA LEU A 449 7.07 -22.32 9.42
C LEU A 449 6.99 -23.77 8.90
N ILE A 450 7.66 -24.03 7.78
CA ILE A 450 7.66 -25.28 7.02
C ILE A 450 9.13 -25.70 6.79
N PRO A 451 9.72 -26.55 7.66
CA PRO A 451 11.15 -26.89 7.61
C PRO A 451 11.64 -27.42 6.26
N GLY A 452 10.79 -28.17 5.55
CA GLY A 452 11.09 -28.74 4.23
C GLY A 452 10.91 -27.78 3.05
N ALA A 453 10.49 -26.53 3.27
CA ALA A 453 10.16 -25.58 2.20
C ALA A 453 11.37 -25.04 1.43
N ILE A 454 12.56 -25.06 2.02
CA ILE A 454 13.79 -24.56 1.39
C ILE A 454 14.88 -25.61 1.58
N GLU A 455 15.52 -26.02 0.48
CA GLU A 455 16.62 -26.99 0.46
C GLU A 455 17.81 -26.56 1.36
N GLY A 456 18.67 -27.51 1.73
CA GLY A 456 19.85 -27.28 2.57
C GLY A 456 19.56 -27.21 4.07
N ALA A 457 20.59 -26.98 4.89
CA ALA A 457 20.44 -26.88 6.34
C ALA A 457 19.76 -25.56 6.77
N ALA A 458 19.37 -25.46 8.04
CA ALA A 458 18.87 -24.22 8.63
C ALA A 458 20.02 -23.28 8.99
N THR A 459 20.85 -22.93 8.01
CA THR A 459 21.96 -21.97 8.14
C THR A 459 21.66 -20.71 7.33
N PHE A 460 22.37 -19.62 7.60
CA PHE A 460 22.20 -18.36 6.87
C PHE A 460 22.46 -18.51 5.37
N ALA A 461 23.59 -19.11 5.00
CA ALA A 461 23.93 -19.30 3.60
C ALA A 461 22.94 -20.23 2.87
N ASP A 462 22.58 -21.37 3.47
CA ASP A 462 21.70 -22.35 2.83
C ASP A 462 20.26 -21.84 2.72
N THR A 463 19.73 -21.18 3.75
CA THR A 463 18.36 -20.65 3.72
C THR A 463 18.22 -19.53 2.70
N LEU A 464 19.24 -18.66 2.61
CA LEU A 464 19.27 -17.57 1.64
C LEU A 464 19.40 -18.09 0.19
N ASN A 465 20.20 -19.13 -0.06
CA ASN A 465 20.56 -19.56 -1.41
C ASN A 465 19.87 -20.83 -1.93
N GLY A 466 19.27 -21.64 -1.05
CA GLY A 466 18.64 -22.91 -1.40
C GLY A 466 17.45 -22.76 -2.33
N ARG A 467 17.05 -23.81 -3.05
CA ARG A 467 15.81 -23.74 -3.84
C ARG A 467 14.58 -23.93 -2.98
N VAL A 468 13.47 -23.33 -3.42
CA VAL A 468 12.16 -23.53 -2.83
C VAL A 468 11.64 -24.90 -3.24
N ASN A 469 11.32 -25.72 -2.26
CA ASN A 469 10.66 -27.00 -2.46
C ASN A 469 9.13 -26.79 -2.46
N PHE A 470 8.57 -26.41 -3.61
CA PHE A 470 7.13 -26.15 -3.77
C PHE A 470 6.27 -27.34 -3.34
N LYS A 471 6.78 -28.57 -3.50
CA LYS A 471 6.05 -29.79 -3.09
C LYS A 471 5.88 -29.88 -1.58
N ALA A 472 6.75 -29.26 -0.78
CA ALA A 472 6.63 -29.30 0.68
C ALA A 472 5.65 -28.27 1.26
N LEU A 473 5.18 -27.29 0.47
CA LEU A 473 4.44 -26.14 0.99
C LEU A 473 3.03 -26.50 1.47
N ASP A 474 2.30 -27.33 0.73
CA ASP A 474 0.90 -27.66 0.98
C ASP A 474 0.72 -29.16 1.17
N GLN A 475 1.30 -29.70 2.25
CA GLN A 475 1.22 -31.11 2.60
C GLN A 475 0.33 -31.32 3.84
N PRO A 476 -0.54 -32.35 3.87
CA PRO A 476 -1.53 -32.55 4.94
C PRO A 476 -0.92 -32.83 6.32
N GLU A 477 0.31 -33.36 6.36
CA GLU A 477 1.12 -33.57 7.56
C GLU A 477 1.68 -32.28 8.17
N ASN A 478 1.69 -31.17 7.42
CA ASN A 478 2.13 -29.90 7.95
C ASN A 478 1.06 -29.29 8.87
N ASP A 479 1.53 -28.68 9.95
CA ASP A 479 0.69 -27.85 10.82
C ASP A 479 0.38 -26.49 10.19
N ILE A 480 1.34 -25.98 9.41
CA ILE A 480 1.24 -24.73 8.68
C ILE A 480 1.43 -25.08 7.20
N CYS A 481 0.41 -24.84 6.38
CA CYS A 481 0.46 -25.05 4.95
C CYS A 481 0.51 -23.70 4.22
N MET A 482 1.07 -23.69 3.02
CA MET A 482 1.02 -22.55 2.11
C MET A 482 0.62 -23.00 0.72
N ARG A 483 -0.48 -22.43 0.23
CA ARG A 483 -1.00 -22.66 -1.11
C ARG A 483 -0.74 -21.42 -1.97
N VAL A 484 0.27 -21.53 -2.84
CA VAL A 484 0.65 -20.49 -3.80
C VAL A 484 -0.21 -20.55 -5.07
N GLY A 485 -0.27 -19.45 -5.81
CA GLY A 485 -1.16 -19.30 -6.98
C GLY A 485 -2.64 -19.33 -6.63
N ALA A 486 -3.00 -19.11 -5.35
CA ALA A 486 -4.35 -19.16 -4.83
C ALA A 486 -4.80 -17.77 -4.38
N THR A 487 -5.60 -17.12 -5.23
CA THR A 487 -6.13 -15.78 -4.94
C THR A 487 -7.43 -15.91 -4.16
N ALA A 488 -7.46 -15.48 -2.90
CA ALA A 488 -8.73 -15.36 -2.18
C ALA A 488 -9.61 -14.30 -2.86
N VAL A 489 -10.88 -14.63 -3.07
CA VAL A 489 -11.84 -13.79 -3.82
C VAL A 489 -13.10 -13.44 -3.02
N ARG A 490 -13.38 -14.15 -1.92
CA ARG A 490 -14.52 -13.89 -1.06
C ARG A 490 -14.29 -14.46 0.34
N VAL A 491 -14.62 -13.68 1.36
CA VAL A 491 -14.64 -14.10 2.77
C VAL A 491 -16.01 -13.76 3.36
N GLU A 492 -16.67 -14.75 3.95
CA GLU A 492 -17.98 -14.56 4.57
C GLU A 492 -18.18 -15.46 5.79
N HIS A 493 -18.95 -15.00 6.77
CA HIS A 493 -19.35 -15.86 7.87
C HIS A 493 -20.25 -17.01 7.35
N GLU A 494 -20.15 -18.20 7.94
CA GLU A 494 -21.06 -19.32 7.64
C GLU A 494 -22.51 -18.99 7.97
N ARG A 495 -22.72 -18.17 9.01
CA ARG A 495 -24.02 -17.68 9.46
C ARG A 495 -23.94 -16.18 9.74
N LEU A 496 -24.91 -15.65 10.47
CA LEU A 496 -24.79 -14.30 11.03
C LEU A 496 -23.51 -14.19 11.89
N PRO A 497 -22.75 -13.08 11.82
CA PRO A 497 -21.44 -12.96 12.46
C PRO A 497 -21.41 -13.39 13.92
N GLU A 498 -22.41 -12.97 14.71
CA GLU A 498 -22.52 -13.25 16.14
C GLU A 498 -22.90 -14.70 16.48
N LYS A 499 -23.28 -15.50 15.48
CA LYS A 499 -23.64 -16.92 15.60
C LYS A 499 -22.73 -17.84 14.79
N SER A 500 -21.67 -17.30 14.21
CA SER A 500 -20.80 -18.04 13.30
C SER A 500 -19.55 -18.52 14.05
N GLU A 501 -19.36 -19.84 14.09
CA GLU A 501 -18.13 -20.45 14.61
C GLU A 501 -17.04 -20.56 13.54
N HIS A 502 -17.44 -20.48 12.28
CA HIS A 502 -16.55 -20.58 11.13
C HIS A 502 -16.79 -19.42 10.16
N VAL A 503 -15.76 -19.14 9.39
CA VAL A 503 -15.80 -18.31 8.20
C VAL A 503 -15.48 -19.18 7.00
N TRP A 504 -16.11 -18.86 5.90
CA TRP A 504 -15.82 -19.44 4.62
C TRP A 504 -14.87 -18.55 3.84
N ILE A 505 -13.89 -19.18 3.21
CA ILE A 505 -12.93 -18.53 2.33
C ILE A 505 -13.07 -19.18 0.96
N THR A 506 -13.42 -18.37 -0.03
CA THR A 506 -13.45 -18.77 -1.45
C THR A 506 -12.20 -18.22 -2.12
N TYR A 507 -11.54 -19.05 -2.92
CA TYR A 507 -10.33 -18.68 -3.65
C TYR A 507 -10.33 -19.25 -5.06
N VAL A 508 -9.56 -18.64 -5.95
CA VAL A 508 -9.31 -19.09 -7.31
C VAL A 508 -7.90 -19.66 -7.38
N LYS A 509 -7.77 -20.87 -7.92
CA LYS A 509 -6.49 -21.51 -8.24
C LYS A 509 -6.65 -22.28 -9.54
N ASP A 510 -5.69 -22.18 -10.45
CA ASP A 510 -5.70 -22.87 -11.75
C ASP A 510 -7.03 -22.65 -12.53
N ARG A 511 -7.55 -21.42 -12.46
CA ARG A 511 -8.85 -21.00 -13.04
C ARG A 511 -10.10 -21.69 -12.49
N GLN A 512 -9.97 -22.50 -11.44
CA GLN A 512 -11.09 -23.12 -10.73
C GLN A 512 -11.36 -22.38 -9.42
N VAL A 513 -12.65 -22.26 -9.07
CA VAL A 513 -13.10 -21.66 -7.81
C VAL A 513 -13.22 -22.78 -6.77
N TYR A 514 -12.60 -22.57 -5.62
CA TYR A 514 -12.61 -23.48 -4.48
C TYR A 514 -13.09 -22.73 -3.23
N ARG A 515 -13.55 -23.47 -2.22
CA ARG A 515 -13.97 -22.93 -0.94
C ARG A 515 -13.59 -23.86 0.20
N LEU A 516 -13.21 -23.29 1.33
CA LEU A 516 -12.84 -23.99 2.57
C LEU A 516 -13.32 -23.23 3.82
N LYS A 517 -13.30 -23.89 4.98
CA LYS A 517 -13.67 -23.30 6.27
C LYS A 517 -12.45 -22.92 7.11
N ALA A 518 -12.60 -21.86 7.92
CA ALA A 518 -11.66 -21.55 9.00
C ALA A 518 -12.39 -21.05 10.25
N ARG A 519 -11.76 -21.17 11.42
CA ARG A 519 -12.29 -20.55 12.67
C ARG A 519 -11.89 -19.09 12.81
N GLY A 520 -10.74 -18.71 12.27
CA GLY A 520 -10.27 -17.34 12.20
C GLY A 520 -9.63 -17.04 10.85
N VAL A 521 -9.64 -15.77 10.47
CA VAL A 521 -8.97 -15.27 9.27
C VAL A 521 -8.12 -14.06 9.60
N VAL A 522 -6.89 -14.02 9.08
CA VAL A 522 -6.06 -12.81 9.04
C VAL A 522 -5.99 -12.33 7.59
N MET A 523 -6.45 -11.09 7.38
CA MET A 523 -6.41 -10.43 6.06
C MET A 523 -5.06 -9.69 5.91
N ALA A 524 -4.05 -10.33 5.32
CA ALA A 524 -2.68 -9.81 5.16
C ALA A 524 -2.35 -9.37 3.71
N GLY A 525 -3.36 -9.04 2.91
CA GLY A 525 -3.23 -8.54 1.55
C GLY A 525 -3.32 -7.01 1.43
N CYS A 526 -3.33 -6.49 0.20
CA CYS A 526 -3.53 -5.06 -0.05
C CYS A 526 -4.91 -4.59 0.43
N ARG A 527 -4.97 -3.42 1.09
CA ARG A 527 -6.20 -2.81 1.63
C ARG A 527 -7.34 -2.75 0.60
N LYS A 528 -7.05 -2.35 -0.65
CA LYS A 528 -8.08 -2.23 -1.70
C LYS A 528 -8.71 -3.59 -2.02
N THR A 529 -7.89 -4.63 -2.12
CA THR A 529 -8.38 -6.00 -2.36
C THR A 529 -9.17 -6.48 -1.15
N ILE A 530 -8.64 -6.36 0.07
CA ILE A 530 -9.32 -6.80 1.30
C ILE A 530 -10.72 -6.20 1.43
N ALA A 531 -10.86 -4.89 1.15
CA ALA A 531 -12.16 -4.21 1.23
C ALA A 531 -13.22 -4.79 0.28
N MET A 532 -12.80 -5.40 -0.84
CA MET A 532 -13.68 -6.05 -1.81
C MET A 532 -13.94 -7.53 -1.49
N LEU A 533 -13.06 -8.19 -0.72
CA LEU A 533 -13.23 -9.60 -0.36
C LEU A 533 -14.32 -9.84 0.69
N ILE A 534 -14.58 -8.85 1.54
CA ILE A 534 -15.51 -8.98 2.66
C ILE A 534 -16.92 -8.78 2.13
N ALA A 535 -17.68 -9.88 2.04
CA ALA A 535 -19.10 -9.82 1.74
C ALA A 535 -19.81 -9.08 2.88
N SER A 536 -20.49 -7.98 2.55
CA SER A 536 -21.02 -6.97 3.48
C SER A 536 -21.72 -7.57 4.71
N SER A 537 -21.15 -7.38 5.91
CA SER A 537 -21.82 -7.30 7.24
C SER A 537 -20.91 -7.58 8.46
N SER A 538 -19.61 -7.23 8.45
CA SER A 538 -18.79 -7.37 9.66
C SER A 538 -17.79 -6.23 9.90
N ILE A 539 -17.61 -5.91 11.19
CA ILE A 539 -16.72 -4.88 11.71
C ILE A 539 -15.28 -5.24 11.36
N LEU A 540 -14.65 -4.44 10.51
CA LEU A 540 -13.20 -4.43 10.32
C LEU A 540 -12.55 -3.84 11.59
N GLN A 541 -11.92 -4.68 12.41
CA GLN A 541 -10.87 -4.20 13.30
C GLN A 541 -9.55 -4.20 12.53
N CYS A 542 -9.21 -3.04 11.96
CA CYS A 542 -7.87 -2.79 11.44
C CYS A 542 -6.92 -2.57 12.63
N TRP A 543 -5.92 -3.44 12.76
CA TRP A 543 -4.76 -3.18 13.60
C TRP A 543 -3.75 -2.43 12.73
N TRP A 544 -3.39 -1.22 13.17
CA TRP A 544 -2.27 -0.43 12.62
C TRP A 544 -1.07 -0.58 13.54
#